data_AF-A0A7X8JBM9-F1
#
_entry.id   AF-A0A7X8JBM9-F1
#
_cell.length_a   1.000
_cell.length_b   1.000
_cell.length_c   1.000
_cell.angle_alpha   90.00
_cell.angle_beta   90.00
_cell.angle_gamma   90.00
#
_symmetry.space_group_name_H-M   'P 1'
#
loop_
_entity.id
_entity.type
_entity.pdbx_description
1 polymer ?
#
loop_
_entity_poly.entity_id
_entity_poly.type
_entity_poly.pdbx_seq_one_letter_code
_entity_poly.pdbx_strand_id
1 'polypeptide(L)'
;MSNKLSKKDIKLRKAKSAIAKTTPFTGALRIAKILEDDQLFAGIIGLSVAEILRIIEKGEAPKDNSFSRFIAVVCNEKQETIKRLYPNAIAKPYKIPSLCICVMQILDNAKLLTGVSAPLVPTLIDDKITIDIHTEPEKVEVTEEGKNYINTASSFCSLFTQVQNYGPNFANLLIKTVGAMLDRLKSEEK
;
A
#
# COMPACT_ATOMS: atom_id res chain seq x y z
N MET A 1 -38.74 8.41 -27.35
CA MET A 1 -38.28 7.11 -26.80
C MET A 1 -37.20 7.41 -25.76
N SER A 2 -37.42 7.05 -24.49
CA SER A 2 -36.40 7.22 -23.44
C SER A 2 -35.32 6.15 -23.61
N ASN A 3 -34.12 6.55 -24.01
CA ASN A 3 -32.96 5.66 -24.07
C ASN A 3 -32.61 5.22 -22.64
N LYS A 4 -33.15 4.07 -22.22
CA LYS A 4 -32.75 3.40 -20.98
C LYS A 4 -31.27 3.05 -21.10
N LEU A 5 -30.43 3.78 -20.37
CA LEU A 5 -29.01 3.49 -20.21
C LEU A 5 -28.81 2.02 -19.78
N SER A 6 -27.85 1.35 -20.38
CA SER A 6 -27.52 -0.02 -20.00
C SER A 6 -26.97 -0.04 -18.57
N LYS A 7 -27.07 -1.19 -17.88
CA LYS A 7 -26.47 -1.36 -16.54
C LYS A 7 -24.97 -1.05 -16.54
N LYS A 8 -24.28 -1.30 -17.65
CA LYS A 8 -22.85 -1.00 -17.84
C LYS A 8 -22.61 0.51 -17.86
N ASP A 9 -23.41 1.26 -18.61
CA ASP A 9 -23.29 2.71 -18.70
C ASP A 9 -23.63 3.41 -17.38
N ILE A 10 -24.62 2.90 -16.64
CA ILE A 10 -24.95 3.39 -15.30
C ILE A 10 -23.78 3.16 -14.34
N LYS A 11 -23.15 1.98 -14.39
CA LYS A 11 -21.99 1.65 -13.54
C LYS A 11 -20.79 2.53 -13.89
N LEU A 12 -20.51 2.73 -15.18
CA LEU A 12 -19.43 3.59 -15.66
C LEU A 12 -19.66 5.05 -15.27
N ARG A 13 -20.89 5.56 -15.41
CA ARG A 13 -21.26 6.92 -14.98
C ARG A 13 -21.05 7.12 -13.48
N LYS A 14 -21.43 6.13 -12.66
CA LYS A 14 -21.19 6.16 -11.21
C LYS A 14 -19.69 6.15 -10.89
N ALA A 15 -18.90 5.32 -11.58
CA ALA A 15 -17.45 5.27 -11.42
C ALA A 15 -16.78 6.62 -11.78
N LYS A 16 -17.13 7.20 -12.92
CA LYS A 16 -16.65 8.53 -13.35
C LYS A 16 -16.96 9.60 -12.30
N SER A 17 -18.20 9.61 -11.81
CA SER A 17 -18.61 10.57 -10.77
C SER A 17 -17.89 10.36 -9.44
N ALA A 18 -17.63 9.11 -9.05
CA ALA A 18 -16.89 8.82 -7.83
C ALA A 18 -15.42 9.25 -7.94
N ILE A 19 -14.77 9.01 -9.08
CA ILE A 19 -13.39 9.45 -9.36
C ILE A 19 -13.30 10.97 -9.33
N ALA A 20 -14.19 11.67 -10.03
CA ALA A 20 -14.20 13.14 -10.09
C ALA A 20 -14.36 13.82 -8.71
N LYS A 21 -14.89 13.10 -7.71
CA LYS A 21 -15.06 13.59 -6.33
C LYS A 21 -13.97 13.10 -5.38
N THR A 22 -13.03 12.28 -5.85
CA THR A 22 -11.97 11.72 -4.99
C THR A 22 -10.78 12.68 -5.00
N THR A 23 -10.46 13.22 -3.83
CA THR A 23 -9.21 13.95 -3.56
C THR A 23 -8.15 12.99 -3.00
N PRO A 24 -6.86 13.37 -3.00
CA PRO A 24 -5.82 12.59 -2.34
C PRO A 24 -6.15 12.25 -0.88
N PHE A 25 -6.67 13.21 -0.11
CA PHE A 25 -7.10 12.98 1.27
C PHE A 25 -8.21 11.93 1.36
N THR A 26 -9.27 12.04 0.54
CA THR A 26 -10.35 11.04 0.56
C THR A 26 -9.90 9.66 0.08
N GLY A 27 -8.89 9.59 -0.81
CA GLY A 27 -8.24 8.34 -1.22
C GLY A 27 -7.47 7.71 -0.06
N ALA A 28 -6.63 8.49 0.62
CA ALA A 28 -5.93 8.06 1.83
C ALA A 28 -6.88 7.61 2.94
N LEU A 29 -8.02 8.30 3.15
CA LEU A 29 -9.02 7.91 4.14
C LEU A 29 -9.60 6.52 3.86
N ARG A 30 -9.80 6.18 2.59
CA ARG A 30 -10.27 4.84 2.21
C ARG A 30 -9.20 3.78 2.48
N ILE A 31 -7.94 4.08 2.20
CA ILE A 31 -6.82 3.17 2.54
C ILE A 31 -6.79 2.95 4.06
N ALA A 32 -6.81 4.03 4.85
CA ALA A 32 -6.81 3.95 6.31
C ALA A 32 -7.94 3.06 6.84
N LYS A 33 -9.17 3.28 6.35
CA LYS A 33 -10.32 2.46 6.73
C LYS A 33 -10.14 0.97 6.40
N ILE A 34 -9.60 0.64 5.22
CA ILE A 34 -9.32 -0.77 4.85
C ILE A 34 -8.31 -1.39 5.81
N LEU A 35 -7.27 -0.65 6.19
CA LEU A 35 -6.25 -1.13 7.11
C LEU A 35 -6.77 -1.30 8.54
N GLU A 36 -7.66 -0.42 8.99
CA GLU A 36 -8.33 -0.53 10.29
C GLU A 36 -9.29 -1.72 10.34
N ASP A 37 -10.10 -1.89 9.29
CA ASP A 37 -11.10 -2.96 9.17
C ASP A 37 -10.45 -4.36 9.02
N ASP A 38 -9.24 -4.44 8.46
CA ASP A 38 -8.51 -5.70 8.24
C ASP A 38 -7.06 -5.63 8.73
N GLN A 39 -6.87 -5.99 10.01
CA GLN A 39 -5.58 -5.99 10.69
C GLN A 39 -4.57 -6.99 10.11
N LEU A 40 -5.02 -8.10 9.51
CA LEU A 40 -4.12 -9.07 8.88
C LEU A 40 -3.58 -8.50 7.58
N PHE A 41 -4.46 -7.90 6.77
CA PHE A 41 -4.06 -7.18 5.57
C PHE A 41 -3.08 -6.05 5.94
N ALA A 42 -3.39 -5.25 6.97
CA ALA A 42 -2.49 -4.20 7.44
C ALA A 42 -1.13 -4.75 7.90
N GLY A 43 -1.11 -5.86 8.62
CA GLY A 43 0.13 -6.53 9.04
C GLY A 43 0.99 -6.99 7.86
N ILE A 44 0.36 -7.57 6.82
CA ILE A 44 1.05 -7.98 5.59
C ILE A 44 1.63 -6.76 4.85
N ILE A 45 0.85 -5.69 4.70
CA ILE A 45 1.31 -4.47 4.04
C ILE A 45 2.46 -3.83 4.83
N GLY A 46 2.33 -3.70 6.15
CA GLY A 46 3.36 -3.08 6.98
C GLY A 46 4.67 -3.86 6.96
N LEU A 47 4.59 -5.19 7.02
CA LEU A 47 5.76 -6.06 6.88
C LEU A 47 6.37 -5.97 5.47
N SER A 48 5.54 -5.88 4.43
CA SER A 48 6.02 -5.73 3.04
C SER A 48 6.73 -4.40 2.84
N VAL A 49 6.17 -3.30 3.35
CA VAL A 49 6.82 -1.97 3.33
C VAL A 49 8.17 -2.02 4.04
N ALA A 50 8.23 -2.58 5.26
CA ALA A 50 9.49 -2.71 6.00
C ALA A 50 10.58 -3.45 5.20
N GLU A 51 10.22 -4.60 4.61
CA GLU A 51 11.17 -5.42 3.87
C GLU A 51 11.62 -4.77 2.57
N ILE A 52 10.68 -4.16 1.82
CA ILE A 52 11.00 -3.44 0.57
C ILE A 52 11.99 -2.31 0.85
N LEU A 53 11.70 -1.47 1.84
CA LEU A 53 12.57 -0.36 2.23
C LEU A 53 13.97 -0.88 2.61
N ARG A 54 14.05 -1.97 3.39
CA ARG A 54 15.31 -2.57 3.81
C ARG A 54 16.13 -3.10 2.63
N ILE A 55 15.51 -3.77 1.66
CA ILE A 55 16.21 -4.30 0.48
C ILE A 55 16.72 -3.14 -0.40
N ILE A 56 15.94 -2.07 -0.53
CA ILE A 56 16.37 -0.85 -1.24
C ILE A 56 17.55 -0.18 -0.51
N GLU A 57 17.49 -0.04 0.82
CA GLU A 57 18.55 0.57 1.63
C GLU A 57 19.89 -0.16 1.48
N LYS A 58 19.85 -1.50 1.33
CA LYS A 58 21.04 -2.32 1.09
C LYS A 58 21.57 -2.26 -0.35
N GLY A 59 20.87 -1.61 -1.26
CA GLY A 59 21.21 -1.60 -2.69
C GLY A 59 20.94 -2.93 -3.40
N GLU A 60 20.09 -3.79 -2.83
CA GLU A 60 19.79 -5.13 -3.36
C GLU A 60 18.53 -5.13 -4.26
N ALA A 61 17.77 -4.03 -4.29
CA ALA A 61 16.58 -3.91 -5.12
C ALA A 61 16.94 -3.71 -6.60
N PRO A 62 16.18 -4.30 -7.56
CA PRO A 62 16.41 -4.07 -8.98
C PRO A 62 16.25 -2.60 -9.37
N LYS A 63 17.10 -2.13 -10.28
CA LYS A 63 17.11 -0.74 -10.79
C LYS A 63 16.60 -0.65 -12.23
N ASP A 64 15.74 -1.58 -12.62
CA ASP A 64 15.20 -1.71 -13.97
C ASP A 64 13.70 -2.08 -13.98
N ASN A 65 13.18 -2.48 -15.13
CA ASN A 65 11.78 -2.86 -15.33
C ASN A 65 11.30 -4.03 -14.45
N SER A 66 12.19 -4.76 -13.78
CA SER A 66 11.84 -5.83 -12.85
C SER A 66 11.46 -5.33 -11.45
N PHE A 67 11.61 -4.02 -11.16
CA PHE A 67 11.27 -3.44 -9.86
C PHE A 67 9.82 -3.75 -9.42
N SER A 68 8.84 -3.58 -10.30
CA SER A 68 7.43 -3.90 -10.00
C SER A 68 7.22 -5.38 -9.68
N ARG A 69 7.98 -6.28 -10.32
CA ARG A 69 7.97 -7.71 -10.01
C ARG A 69 8.59 -7.98 -8.64
N PHE A 70 9.68 -7.30 -8.30
CA PHE A 70 10.29 -7.36 -6.97
C PHE A 70 9.28 -7.01 -5.87
N ILE A 71 8.54 -5.91 -6.00
CA ILE A 71 7.48 -5.52 -5.05
C ILE A 71 6.44 -6.64 -4.90
N ALA A 72 6.00 -7.24 -6.00
CA ALA A 72 5.02 -8.33 -6.00
C ALA A 72 5.54 -9.60 -5.32
N VAL A 73 6.81 -9.95 -5.54
CA VAL A 73 7.47 -11.08 -4.88
C VAL A 73 7.51 -10.86 -3.38
N VAL A 74 7.98 -9.70 -2.92
CA VAL A 74 8.05 -9.39 -1.48
C VAL A 74 6.65 -9.43 -0.84
N CYS A 75 5.64 -8.82 -1.47
CA CYS A 75 4.26 -8.87 -0.98
C CYS A 75 3.75 -10.30 -0.81
N ASN A 76 4.03 -11.18 -1.78
CA ASN A 76 3.63 -12.58 -1.71
C ASN A 76 4.37 -13.34 -0.58
N GLU A 77 5.67 -13.13 -0.45
CA GLU A 77 6.47 -13.76 0.61
C GLU A 77 6.02 -13.35 2.01
N LYS A 78 5.76 -12.06 2.23
CA LYS A 78 5.30 -11.56 3.53
C LYS A 78 3.88 -12.02 3.83
N GLN A 79 3.00 -12.12 2.83
CA GLN A 79 1.70 -12.78 2.99
C GLN A 79 1.84 -14.24 3.45
N GLU A 80 2.70 -15.03 2.80
CA GLU A 80 2.92 -16.42 3.21
C GLU A 80 3.56 -16.52 4.60
N THR A 81 4.39 -15.55 4.98
CA THR A 81 4.95 -15.45 6.35
C THR A 81 3.83 -15.27 7.38
N ILE A 82 2.94 -14.29 7.20
CA ILE A 82 1.80 -14.05 8.09
C ILE A 82 0.86 -15.27 8.11
N LYS A 83 0.60 -15.89 6.96
CA LYS A 83 -0.21 -17.09 6.87
C LYS A 83 0.39 -18.28 7.65
N ARG A 84 1.70 -18.46 7.64
CA ARG A 84 2.37 -19.52 8.44
C ARG A 84 2.27 -19.25 9.94
N LEU A 85 2.36 -17.98 10.35
CA LEU A 85 2.26 -17.58 11.76
C LEU A 85 0.81 -17.62 12.27
N TYR A 86 -0.16 -17.34 11.41
CA TYR A 86 -1.60 -17.29 11.73
C TYR A 86 -2.43 -18.13 10.74
N PRO A 87 -2.26 -19.46 10.72
CA PRO A 87 -2.86 -20.32 9.69
C PRO A 87 -4.39 -20.30 9.69
N ASN A 88 -5.01 -20.08 10.85
CA ASN A 88 -6.47 -20.03 11.00
C ASN A 88 -7.07 -18.64 10.72
N ALA A 89 -6.23 -17.62 10.56
CA ALA A 89 -6.67 -16.23 10.41
C ALA A 89 -6.89 -15.86 8.92
N ILE A 90 -6.21 -16.55 7.99
CA ILE A 90 -6.30 -16.30 6.55
C ILE A 90 -6.98 -17.48 5.85
N ALA A 91 -8.30 -17.40 5.68
CA ALA A 91 -9.07 -18.41 4.96
C ALA A 91 -8.74 -18.43 3.45
N LYS A 92 -8.41 -17.27 2.87
CA LYS A 92 -8.03 -17.12 1.46
C LYS A 92 -6.94 -16.06 1.32
N PRO A 93 -5.88 -16.31 0.53
CA PRO A 93 -4.85 -15.31 0.26
C PRO A 93 -5.44 -14.04 -0.38
N TYR A 94 -4.88 -12.90 -0.02
CA TYR A 94 -5.16 -11.63 -0.68
C TYR A 94 -4.58 -11.64 -2.09
N LYS A 95 -5.20 -10.84 -2.96
CA LYS A 95 -4.73 -10.68 -4.34
C LYS A 95 -3.44 -9.86 -4.34
N ILE A 96 -2.38 -10.43 -4.91
CA ILE A 96 -1.07 -9.75 -5.02
C ILE A 96 -1.17 -8.35 -5.65
N PRO A 97 -1.96 -8.12 -6.74
CA PRO A 97 -2.13 -6.77 -7.26
C PRO A 97 -2.68 -5.76 -6.25
N SER A 98 -3.59 -6.18 -5.37
CA SER A 98 -4.16 -5.32 -4.32
C SER A 98 -3.12 -4.97 -3.25
N LEU A 99 -2.26 -5.93 -2.89
CA LEU A 99 -1.14 -5.69 -1.99
C LEU A 99 -0.14 -4.69 -2.60
N CYS A 100 0.26 -4.92 -3.86
CA CYS A 100 1.23 -4.08 -4.55
C CYS A 100 0.75 -2.64 -4.66
N ILE A 101 -0.52 -2.43 -5.08
CA ILE A 101 -1.10 -1.09 -5.20
C ILE A 101 -1.05 -0.37 -3.85
N CYS A 102 -1.52 -1.02 -2.78
CA CYS A 102 -1.54 -0.43 -1.45
C CYS A 102 -0.12 -0.09 -0.96
N VAL A 103 0.83 -1.02 -1.10
CA VAL A 103 2.24 -0.80 -0.76
C VAL A 103 2.82 0.38 -1.51
N MET A 104 2.66 0.44 -2.83
CA MET A 104 3.21 1.53 -3.65
C MET A 104 2.60 2.89 -3.29
N GLN A 105 1.29 2.95 -3.05
CA GLN A 105 0.61 4.16 -2.59
C GLN A 105 1.13 4.61 -1.22
N ILE A 106 1.39 3.69 -0.29
CA ILE A 106 1.97 4.02 1.01
C ILE A 106 3.41 4.50 0.86
N LEU A 107 4.24 3.82 0.07
CA LEU A 107 5.65 4.18 -0.12
C LEU A 107 5.81 5.61 -0.65
N ASP A 108 5.04 6.01 -1.65
CA ASP A 108 5.05 7.38 -2.20
C ASP A 108 4.38 8.39 -1.25
N ASN A 109 3.15 8.13 -0.83
CA ASN A 109 2.34 9.14 -0.17
C ASN A 109 2.66 9.29 1.33
N ALA A 110 3.24 8.29 1.98
CA ALA A 110 3.87 8.47 3.29
C ALA A 110 5.32 8.96 3.19
N LYS A 111 5.79 9.28 1.97
CA LYS A 111 7.15 9.80 1.70
C LYS A 111 8.25 8.90 2.25
N LEU A 112 8.09 7.59 2.11
CA LEU A 112 9.07 6.59 2.56
C LEU A 112 10.16 6.32 1.51
N LEU A 113 9.84 6.58 0.23
CA LEU A 113 10.75 6.45 -0.90
C LEU A 113 10.65 7.67 -1.84
N THR A 114 11.72 7.90 -2.58
CA THR A 114 11.73 8.69 -3.82
C THR A 114 11.61 7.77 -5.04
N GLY A 115 11.49 8.33 -6.25
CA GLY A 115 11.49 7.56 -7.50
C GLY A 115 10.22 6.71 -7.74
N VAL A 116 9.18 6.90 -6.93
CA VAL A 116 7.86 6.28 -7.10
C VAL A 116 6.80 7.36 -7.14
N SER A 117 5.87 7.26 -8.10
CA SER A 117 4.64 8.04 -8.13
C SER A 117 3.45 7.09 -8.17
N ALA A 118 2.68 7.08 -7.10
CA ALA A 118 1.54 6.19 -6.91
C ALA A 118 0.36 7.01 -6.37
N PRO A 119 -0.40 7.70 -7.26
CA PRO A 119 -1.43 8.63 -6.84
C PRO A 119 -2.54 7.94 -6.03
N LEU A 120 -3.08 8.67 -5.05
CA LEU A 120 -4.23 8.23 -4.24
C LEU A 120 -5.57 8.41 -4.95
N VAL A 121 -5.58 9.16 -6.05
CA VAL A 121 -6.77 9.38 -6.88
C VAL A 121 -6.76 8.36 -8.02
N PRO A 122 -7.75 7.44 -8.06
CA PRO A 122 -7.85 6.48 -9.15
C PRO A 122 -8.29 7.16 -10.44
N THR A 123 -7.87 6.61 -11.58
CA THR A 123 -8.21 7.06 -12.93
C THR A 123 -9.06 6.03 -13.66
N LEU A 124 -9.55 6.38 -14.85
CA LEU A 124 -10.23 5.45 -15.75
C LEU A 124 -9.40 5.25 -17.01
N ILE A 125 -8.98 4.01 -17.25
CA ILE A 125 -8.32 3.57 -18.49
C ILE A 125 -9.16 2.43 -19.05
N ASP A 126 -9.58 2.52 -20.32
CA ASP A 126 -10.42 1.52 -20.99
C ASP A 126 -11.66 1.09 -20.19
N ASP A 127 -12.39 2.07 -19.62
CA ASP A 127 -13.56 1.89 -18.75
C ASP A 127 -13.29 1.08 -17.46
N LYS A 128 -12.03 0.88 -17.08
CA LYS A 128 -11.61 0.23 -15.84
C LYS A 128 -11.00 1.25 -14.88
N ILE A 129 -11.44 1.19 -13.63
CA ILE A 129 -10.84 1.98 -12.55
C ILE A 129 -9.44 1.43 -12.30
N THR A 130 -8.44 2.28 -12.38
CA THR A 130 -7.04 1.93 -12.16
C THR A 130 -6.33 3.01 -11.34
N ILE A 131 -5.12 2.73 -10.88
CA ILE A 131 -4.21 3.71 -10.32
C ILE A 131 -2.98 3.67 -11.22
N ASP A 132 -2.63 4.83 -11.78
CA ASP A 132 -1.50 4.96 -12.69
C ASP A 132 -0.22 5.08 -11.87
N ILE A 133 0.43 3.94 -11.62
CA ILE A 133 1.65 3.85 -10.82
C ILE A 133 2.85 3.94 -11.76
N HIS A 134 3.68 4.96 -11.56
CA HIS A 134 4.95 5.13 -12.25
C HIS A 134 6.12 4.93 -11.29
N THR A 135 7.19 4.33 -11.80
CA THR A 135 8.43 4.10 -11.06
C THR A 135 9.61 4.45 -11.94
N GLU A 136 10.61 5.09 -11.34
CA GLU A 136 11.93 5.37 -11.89
C GLU A 136 12.94 4.58 -11.06
N PRO A 137 13.09 3.26 -11.29
CA PRO A 137 13.79 2.35 -10.38
C PRO A 137 15.21 2.78 -10.04
N GLU A 138 15.91 3.37 -11.02
CA GLU A 138 17.26 3.91 -10.88
C GLU A 138 17.34 5.08 -9.88
N LYS A 139 16.23 5.81 -9.68
CA LYS A 139 16.10 6.96 -8.76
C LYS A 139 15.43 6.59 -7.43
N VAL A 140 15.06 5.33 -7.23
CA VAL A 140 14.41 4.89 -5.98
C VAL A 140 15.43 4.87 -4.84
N GLU A 141 15.20 5.72 -3.84
CA GLU A 141 16.01 5.82 -2.63
C GLU A 141 15.13 5.90 -1.38
N VAL A 142 15.65 5.43 -0.24
CA VAL A 142 14.96 5.48 1.05
C VAL A 142 15.12 6.87 1.67
N THR A 143 14.00 7.49 2.02
CA THR A 143 13.96 8.78 2.70
C THR A 143 14.26 8.64 4.20
N GLU A 144 14.40 9.75 4.92
CA GLU A 144 14.54 9.71 6.38
C GLU A 144 13.31 9.11 7.07
N GLU A 145 12.10 9.40 6.58
CA GLU A 145 10.86 8.76 7.05
C GLU A 145 10.88 7.24 6.79
N GLY A 146 11.40 6.82 5.63
CA GLY A 146 11.60 5.41 5.31
C GLY A 146 12.58 4.72 6.27
N LYS A 147 13.72 5.37 6.59
CA LYS A 147 14.68 4.87 7.58
C LYS A 147 14.08 4.75 8.97
N ASN A 148 13.30 5.75 9.40
CA ASN A 148 12.58 5.72 10.68
C ASN A 148 11.58 4.55 10.73
N TYR A 149 10.91 4.26 9.62
CA TYR A 149 10.03 3.11 9.50
C TYR A 149 10.81 1.79 9.67
N ILE A 150 11.93 1.61 8.96
CA ILE A 150 12.79 0.41 9.06
C ILE A 150 13.30 0.23 10.50
N ASN A 151 13.78 1.30 11.14
CA ASN A 151 14.32 1.24 12.50
C ASN A 151 13.26 0.79 13.51
N THR A 152 12.05 1.32 13.39
CA THR A 152 10.92 0.91 14.24
C THR A 152 10.53 -0.54 13.96
N ALA A 153 10.39 -0.91 12.69
CA ALA A 153 10.06 -2.27 12.25
C ALA A 153 11.09 -3.30 12.75
N SER A 154 12.37 -2.96 12.75
CA SER A 154 13.46 -3.84 13.18
C SER A 154 13.35 -4.21 14.67
N SER A 155 12.82 -3.33 15.51
CA SER A 155 12.58 -3.62 16.92
C SER A 155 11.56 -4.75 17.14
N PHE A 156 10.66 -4.97 16.18
CA PHE A 156 9.64 -6.03 16.25
C PHE A 156 10.19 -7.39 15.85
N CYS A 157 11.34 -7.46 15.18
CA CYS A 157 11.98 -8.71 14.75
C CYS A 157 12.93 -9.30 15.81
N SER A 158 12.85 -8.84 17.07
CA SER A 158 13.67 -9.37 18.17
C SER A 158 13.33 -10.84 18.49
N LEU A 159 14.30 -11.59 19.03
CA LEU A 159 14.11 -12.97 19.49
C LEU A 159 13.05 -13.12 20.60
N PHE A 160 12.68 -12.02 21.25
CA PHE A 160 11.73 -11.99 22.36
C PHE A 160 10.31 -11.59 21.92
N THR A 161 10.12 -11.23 20.65
CA THR A 161 8.79 -10.90 20.14
C THR A 161 7.92 -12.14 20.11
N GLN A 162 6.84 -12.13 20.90
CA GLN A 162 5.85 -13.19 20.88
C GLN A 162 5.19 -13.25 19.51
N VAL A 163 5.02 -14.46 18.96
CA VAL A 163 4.42 -14.69 17.63
C VAL A 163 3.08 -13.97 17.49
N GLN A 164 2.25 -13.97 18.53
CA GLN A 164 0.96 -13.26 18.53
C GLN A 164 1.05 -11.75 18.27
N ASN A 165 2.19 -11.13 18.56
CA ASN A 165 2.40 -9.69 18.39
C ASN A 165 3.09 -9.35 17.07
N TYR A 166 3.63 -10.32 16.34
CA TYR A 166 4.43 -10.07 15.14
C TYR A 166 3.64 -9.28 14.08
N GLY A 167 2.57 -9.86 13.53
CA GLY A 167 1.68 -9.18 12.56
C GLY A 167 1.05 -7.89 13.11
N PRO A 168 0.46 -7.90 14.32
CA PRO A 168 -0.12 -6.70 14.93
C PRO A 168 0.86 -5.53 15.09
N ASN A 169 2.14 -5.79 15.41
CA ASN A 169 3.14 -4.72 15.51
C ASN A 169 3.35 -4.00 14.17
N PHE A 170 3.42 -4.76 13.06
CA PHE A 170 3.52 -4.17 11.72
C PHE A 170 2.24 -3.45 11.29
N ALA A 171 1.06 -4.00 11.63
CA ALA A 171 -0.22 -3.35 11.38
C ALA A 171 -0.30 -1.99 12.08
N ASN A 172 0.04 -1.94 13.37
CA ASN A 172 0.03 -0.70 14.16
C ASN A 172 1.02 0.34 13.64
N LEU A 173 2.24 -0.07 13.28
CA LEU A 173 3.24 0.83 12.68
C LEU A 173 2.71 1.40 11.36
N LEU A 174 2.10 0.57 10.51
CA LEU A 174 1.52 1.01 9.26
C LEU A 174 0.37 2.00 9.48
N ILE A 175 -0.56 1.69 10.39
CA ILE A 175 -1.71 2.56 10.69
C ILE A 175 -1.23 3.93 11.20
N LYS A 176 -0.23 3.97 12.09
CA LYS A 176 0.39 5.22 12.54
C LYS A 176 1.00 6.01 11.39
N THR A 177 1.68 5.33 10.47
CA THR A 177 2.29 5.94 9.28
C THR A 177 1.24 6.54 8.35
N VAL A 178 0.14 5.82 8.12
CA VAL A 178 -1.00 6.30 7.33
C VAL A 178 -1.74 7.45 8.03
N GLY A 179 -1.82 7.45 9.36
CA GLY A 179 -2.33 8.58 10.14
C GLY A 179 -1.52 9.86 9.93
N ALA A 180 -0.19 9.78 10.00
CA ALA A 180 0.68 10.93 9.72
C ALA A 180 0.54 11.42 8.27
N MET A 181 0.41 10.50 7.30
CA MET A 181 0.10 10.83 5.90
C MET A 181 -1.23 11.60 5.78
N LEU A 182 -2.27 11.15 6.48
CA LEU A 182 -3.58 11.81 6.47
C LEU A 182 -3.53 13.22 7.03
N ASP A 183 -2.84 13.42 8.15
CA ASP A 183 -2.70 14.75 8.77
C ASP A 183 -2.01 15.73 7.82
N ARG A 184 -0.96 15.28 7.13
CA ARG A 184 -0.24 16.07 6.11
C ARG A 184 -1.15 16.41 4.93
N LEU A 185 -1.82 15.44 4.34
CA LEU A 185 -2.72 15.66 3.20
C LEU A 185 -3.88 16.60 3.57
N LYS A 186 -4.40 16.51 4.79
CA LYS A 186 -5.44 17.42 5.30
C LYS A 186 -4.95 18.86 5.42
N SER A 187 -3.67 19.08 5.73
CA SER A 187 -3.08 20.43 5.76
C SER A 187 -2.85 21.01 4.36
N GLU A 188 -2.61 20.16 3.36
CA GLU A 188 -2.38 20.56 1.96
C GLU A 188 -3.68 20.93 1.22
N GLU A 189 -4.86 20.53 1.73
CA GLU A 189 -6.17 20.91 1.17
C GLU A 189 -6.68 22.30 1.62
N LYS A 190 -5.97 22.98 2.54
CA LYS A 190 -6.33 24.30 3.08
C LYS A 190 -5.63 25.44 2.37
#